data_AF-A0A661ULV8-F1
#
_entry.id   AF-A0A661ULV8-F1
#
_cell.length_a   1.000
_cell.length_b   1.000
_cell.length_c   1.000
_cell.angle_alpha   90.00
_cell.angle_beta   90.00
_cell.angle_gamma   90.00
#
_symmetry.space_group_name_H-M   'P 1'
#
loop_
_entity.id
_entity.type
_entity.pdbx_description
1 polymer ?
#
loop_
_entity_poly.entity_id
_entity_poly.type
_entity_poly.pdbx_seq_one_letter_code
_entity_poly.pdbx_strand_id
1 'polypeptide(L)'
;MLVYTSINDDIIRLIIEGYVIPTPDKFRSKIGPLDARTNILEFGDIFLNTNENESISIFNSTEDTISIRQINEFDHIKLTIESQVLEPKQSGEISIQLSTANSELGKIISVFDLEITKKEKKITGYLSVIANIVEDFSLLTDWELANPPVMHTHFQKIDLGKIELNKLLTKEIEIENRGKRDLLIHNITTTNSMYSISPKKLVIGSGKKGIFQLNIKPTPDRNNVASKLTIISNDPDKSVVNFTIAGEVIQTEGSLIMDMISKITVEKAKEITQSFKGKDEFVILDIRTKDEYNNGCLEDAINFDYYNPDFKLMLELMNKQKTYLVYCRSGIRSKDAVALMGKMGFKKIYHMHEGLESWIAQGLKLTDPNR
;
A
#
# COMPACT_ATOMS: atom_id res chain seq x y z
N MET A 1 -26.70 -26.12 33.26
CA MET A 1 -28.11 -25.88 33.63
C MET A 1 -28.45 -26.85 34.75
N LEU A 2 -28.92 -26.38 35.91
CA LEU A 2 -29.35 -27.25 37.01
C LEU A 2 -30.80 -27.66 36.78
N VAL A 3 -31.08 -28.97 36.79
CA VAL A 3 -32.44 -29.52 36.70
C VAL A 3 -32.74 -30.18 38.03
N TYR A 4 -33.83 -29.77 38.68
CA TYR A 4 -34.31 -30.38 39.92
C TYR A 4 -35.41 -31.39 39.58
N THR A 5 -35.28 -32.61 40.10
CA THR A 5 -36.27 -33.70 39.97
C THR A 5 -36.83 -34.00 41.36
N SER A 6 -38.14 -34.22 41.45
CA SER A 6 -38.87 -34.34 42.72
C SER A 6 -38.82 -35.76 43.34
N ILE A 7 -37.84 -36.59 42.99
CA ILE A 7 -37.72 -37.96 43.50
C ILE A 7 -36.23 -38.26 43.75
N ASN A 8 -35.86 -38.36 45.03
CA ASN A 8 -34.56 -38.74 45.63
C ASN A 8 -33.40 -37.71 45.58
N ASP A 9 -32.67 -37.62 46.71
CA ASP A 9 -31.59 -36.65 47.03
C ASP A 9 -30.26 -36.87 46.25
N ASP A 10 -30.28 -37.61 45.15
CA ASP A 10 -29.07 -37.82 44.34
C ASP A 10 -28.90 -36.70 43.31
N ILE A 11 -27.80 -35.93 43.44
CA ILE A 11 -27.40 -34.91 42.45
C ILE A 11 -26.86 -35.63 41.21
N ILE A 12 -27.70 -35.78 40.18
CA ILE A 12 -27.28 -36.27 38.87
C ILE A 12 -26.63 -35.12 38.09
N ARG A 13 -25.34 -35.24 37.81
CA ARG A 13 -24.60 -34.29 36.95
C ARG A 13 -24.89 -34.62 35.48
N LEU A 14 -25.77 -33.85 34.85
CA LEU A 14 -25.95 -33.91 33.40
C LEU A 14 -24.80 -33.17 32.71
N ILE A 15 -23.89 -33.92 32.08
CA ILE A 15 -22.88 -33.36 31.17
C ILE A 15 -23.52 -33.35 29.78
N ILE A 16 -23.82 -32.16 29.27
CA ILE A 16 -24.21 -31.98 27.88
C ILE A 16 -22.93 -31.66 27.12
N GLU A 17 -22.41 -32.63 26.38
CA GLU A 17 -21.36 -32.41 25.38
C GLU A 17 -22.04 -32.14 24.03
N GLY A 18 -21.69 -31.02 23.41
CA GLY A 18 -22.20 -30.64 22.10
C GLY A 18 -21.15 -29.87 21.33
N TYR A 19 -21.12 -30.07 20.02
CA TYR A 19 -20.34 -29.21 19.13
C TYR A 19 -21.02 -27.85 19.02
N VAL A 20 -20.39 -26.81 19.54
CA VAL A 20 -20.78 -25.43 19.23
C VAL A 20 -20.38 -25.20 17.77
N ILE A 21 -21.33 -25.36 16.85
CA ILE A 21 -21.18 -24.87 15.48
C ILE A 21 -21.36 -23.35 15.57
N PRO A 22 -20.31 -22.53 15.37
CA PRO A 22 -20.47 -21.09 15.35
C PRO A 22 -21.45 -20.76 14.22
N THR A 23 -22.50 -19.99 14.51
CA THR A 23 -23.43 -19.55 13.49
C THR A 23 -22.66 -18.82 12.37
N PRO A 24 -22.94 -19.10 11.08
CA PRO A 24 -22.26 -18.47 9.94
C PRO A 24 -22.22 -16.93 9.98
N ASP A 25 -23.17 -16.30 10.69
CA ASP A 25 -23.25 -14.84 10.87
C ASP A 25 -22.08 -14.20 11.66
N LYS A 26 -21.16 -15.01 12.23
CA LYS A 26 -20.00 -14.52 13.00
C LYS A 26 -18.72 -14.29 12.20
N PHE A 27 -18.57 -14.89 11.02
CA PHE A 27 -17.36 -14.76 10.19
C PHE A 27 -17.62 -13.88 8.97
N ARG A 28 -17.27 -12.59 9.06
CA ARG A 28 -17.51 -11.59 8.01
C ARG A 28 -16.31 -11.36 7.11
N SER A 29 -15.18 -12.00 7.41
CA SER A 29 -13.93 -11.81 6.69
C SER A 29 -13.21 -13.14 6.47
N LYS A 30 -12.13 -13.08 5.70
CA LYS A 30 -11.30 -14.23 5.32
C LYS A 30 -9.84 -13.93 5.59
N ILE A 31 -9.11 -14.95 6.03
CA ILE A 31 -7.65 -14.96 6.09
C ILE A 31 -7.21 -16.11 5.19
N GLY A 32 -6.96 -15.81 3.92
CA GLY A 32 -6.84 -16.84 2.88
C GLY A 32 -8.11 -17.70 2.81
N PRO A 33 -8.02 -19.04 2.86
CA PRO A 33 -9.21 -19.91 2.89
C PRO A 33 -9.92 -19.97 4.25
N LEU A 34 -9.32 -19.47 5.34
CA LEU A 34 -9.90 -19.51 6.68
C LEU A 34 -11.02 -18.47 6.83
N ASP A 35 -12.09 -18.85 7.51
CA ASP A 35 -13.11 -17.93 7.98
C ASP A 35 -12.67 -17.24 9.26
N ALA A 36 -12.93 -15.94 9.34
CA ALA A 36 -12.53 -15.11 10.46
C ALA A 36 -13.58 -14.01 10.72
N ARG A 37 -13.71 -13.58 11.98
CA ARG A 37 -14.60 -12.46 12.32
C ARG A 37 -14.16 -11.18 11.61
N THR A 38 -12.84 -10.99 11.53
CA THR A 38 -12.14 -9.87 10.91
C THR A 38 -10.79 -10.36 10.42
N ASN A 39 -10.15 -9.67 9.48
CA ASN A 39 -8.73 -9.86 9.15
C ASN A 39 -7.90 -8.65 9.62
N ILE A 40 -8.48 -7.82 10.47
CA ILE A 40 -7.90 -6.64 11.10
C ILE A 40 -8.19 -6.72 12.61
N LEU A 41 -7.14 -6.82 13.42
CA LEU A 41 -7.19 -6.67 14.86
C LEU A 41 -6.87 -5.23 15.24
N GLU A 42 -7.84 -4.55 15.84
CA GLU A 42 -7.69 -3.18 16.32
C GLU A 42 -7.57 -3.21 17.84
N PHE A 43 -6.40 -2.82 18.37
CA PHE A 43 -6.17 -2.65 19.81
C PHE A 43 -6.70 -1.31 20.35
N GLY A 44 -7.10 -0.41 19.45
CA GLY A 44 -7.50 0.95 19.82
C GLY A 44 -6.31 1.76 20.33
N ASP A 45 -6.55 2.55 21.38
CA ASP A 45 -5.55 3.41 22.00
C ASP A 45 -4.91 2.67 23.18
N ILE A 46 -3.59 2.55 23.14
CA ILE A 46 -2.79 1.83 24.14
C ILE A 46 -1.71 2.77 24.66
N PHE A 47 -1.33 2.62 25.92
CA PHE A 47 -0.31 3.47 26.52
C PHE A 47 1.11 2.97 26.21
N LEU A 48 2.08 3.87 26.33
CA LEU A 48 3.49 3.52 26.26
C LEU A 48 3.88 2.62 27.44
N ASN A 49 4.81 1.69 27.22
CA ASN A 49 5.29 0.73 28.22
C ASN A 49 4.24 -0.24 28.78
N THR A 50 3.18 -0.55 28.02
CA THR A 50 2.21 -1.60 28.36
C THR A 50 2.40 -2.84 27.48
N ASN A 51 1.73 -3.93 27.86
CA ASN A 51 1.62 -5.13 27.06
C ASN A 51 0.14 -5.46 26.92
N GLU A 52 -0.35 -5.47 25.69
CA GLU A 52 -1.74 -5.77 25.38
C GLU A 52 -1.84 -7.08 24.63
N ASN A 53 -2.94 -7.81 24.83
CA ASN A 53 -3.22 -9.04 24.10
C ASN A 53 -4.60 -8.97 23.47
N GLU A 54 -4.70 -9.40 22.22
CA GLU A 54 -5.98 -9.57 21.53
C GLU A 54 -5.97 -10.88 20.77
N SER A 55 -7.14 -11.45 20.56
CA SER A 55 -7.27 -12.72 19.86
C SER A 55 -8.43 -12.73 18.88
N ILE A 56 -8.36 -13.70 17.97
CA ILE A 56 -9.31 -13.85 16.88
C ILE A 56 -9.54 -15.33 16.67
N SER A 57 -10.82 -15.71 16.68
CA SER A 57 -11.24 -17.03 16.25
C SER A 57 -11.18 -17.16 14.73
N ILE A 58 -10.58 -18.25 14.28
CA ILE A 58 -10.53 -18.70 12.89
C ILE A 58 -11.29 -20.02 12.75
N PHE A 59 -11.83 -20.29 11.57
CA PHE A 59 -12.59 -21.50 11.29
C PHE A 59 -12.25 -22.07 9.91
N ASN A 60 -12.00 -23.38 9.86
CA ASN A 60 -11.83 -24.08 8.60
C ASN A 60 -13.21 -24.53 8.06
N SER A 61 -13.85 -23.70 7.24
CA SER A 61 -15.11 -24.10 6.57
C SER A 61 -14.91 -25.05 5.40
N THR A 62 -13.67 -25.32 5.00
CA THR A 62 -13.39 -26.17 3.85
C THR A 62 -13.53 -27.66 4.19
N GLU A 63 -13.58 -28.50 3.17
CA GLU A 63 -13.63 -29.97 3.32
C GLU A 63 -12.23 -30.59 3.44
N ASP A 64 -11.17 -29.78 3.50
CA ASP A 64 -9.79 -30.25 3.57
C ASP A 64 -9.12 -29.75 4.84
N THR A 65 -8.20 -30.55 5.39
CA THR A 65 -7.31 -30.12 6.46
C THR A 65 -6.45 -28.95 5.98
N ILE A 66 -6.30 -27.95 6.84
CA ILE A 66 -5.51 -26.75 6.58
C ILE A 66 -4.36 -26.67 7.56
N SER A 67 -3.15 -26.35 7.08
CA SER A 67 -2.04 -25.93 7.95
C SER A 67 -1.71 -24.45 7.78
N ILE A 68 -1.28 -23.81 8.87
CA ILE A 68 -1.08 -22.36 8.98
C ILE A 68 0.31 -22.09 9.53
N ARG A 69 1.07 -21.22 8.86
CA ARG A 69 2.41 -20.82 9.27
C ARG A 69 2.62 -19.32 9.07
N GLN A 70 3.19 -18.65 10.06
CA GLN A 70 3.61 -17.25 9.95
C GLN A 70 4.86 -17.14 9.05
N ILE A 71 4.91 -16.11 8.20
CA ILE A 71 6.02 -15.88 7.26
C ILE A 71 6.93 -14.73 7.68
N ASN A 72 6.39 -13.67 8.25
CA ASN A 72 7.12 -12.49 8.68
C ASN A 72 6.96 -12.22 10.18
N GLU A 73 7.94 -11.56 10.79
CA GLU A 73 7.96 -11.23 12.22
C GLU A 73 8.13 -9.72 12.43
N PHE A 74 7.70 -9.23 13.60
CA PHE A 74 7.84 -7.84 14.03
C PHE A 74 8.41 -7.80 15.45
N ASP A 75 9.32 -6.87 15.73
CA ASP A 75 10.03 -6.81 17.01
C ASP A 75 9.11 -6.59 18.23
N HIS A 76 8.03 -5.82 18.05
CA HIS A 76 7.12 -5.39 19.12
C HIS A 76 5.77 -6.10 19.09
N ILE A 77 5.55 -7.02 18.15
CA ILE A 77 4.27 -7.73 17.97
C ILE A 77 4.54 -9.21 17.77
N LYS A 78 4.09 -10.02 18.72
CA LYS A 78 4.20 -11.47 18.65
C LYS A 78 2.86 -12.08 18.25
N LEU A 79 2.86 -12.86 17.19
CA LEU A 79 1.72 -13.66 16.76
C LEU A 79 1.89 -15.10 17.27
N THR A 80 0.82 -15.67 17.81
CA THR A 80 0.74 -17.07 18.24
C THR A 80 -0.45 -17.73 17.58
N ILE A 81 -0.22 -18.84 16.88
CA ILE A 81 -1.27 -19.69 16.29
C ILE A 81 -1.45 -20.88 17.21
N GLU A 82 -2.58 -20.98 17.91
CA GLU A 82 -2.78 -22.03 18.90
C GLU A 82 -2.80 -23.43 18.29
N SER A 83 -3.41 -23.55 17.11
CA SER A 83 -3.46 -24.79 16.34
C SER A 83 -3.01 -24.53 14.91
N GLN A 84 -1.78 -24.94 14.59
CA GLN A 84 -1.21 -24.79 13.25
C GLN A 84 -1.83 -25.73 12.22
N VAL A 85 -2.64 -26.70 12.65
CA VAL A 85 -3.38 -27.61 11.77
C VAL A 85 -4.84 -27.62 12.21
N LEU A 86 -5.75 -27.38 11.27
CA LEU A 86 -7.19 -27.38 11.49
C LEU A 86 -7.87 -28.37 10.54
N GLU A 87 -8.55 -29.36 11.10
CA GLU A 87 -9.40 -30.29 10.37
C GLU A 87 -10.64 -29.59 9.78
N PRO A 88 -11.33 -30.20 8.80
CA PRO A 88 -12.59 -29.68 8.29
C PRO A 88 -13.58 -29.37 9.41
N LYS A 89 -14.18 -28.18 9.36
CA LYS A 89 -15.12 -27.64 10.36
C LYS A 89 -14.53 -27.45 11.76
N GLN A 90 -13.21 -27.43 11.91
CA GLN A 90 -12.54 -27.12 13.17
C GLN A 90 -12.34 -25.61 13.33
N SER A 91 -12.51 -25.12 14.56
CA SER A 91 -12.14 -23.76 14.96
C SER A 91 -10.74 -23.73 15.58
N GLY A 92 -10.06 -22.60 15.45
CA GLY A 92 -8.80 -22.30 16.15
C GLY A 92 -8.75 -20.83 16.54
N GLU A 93 -7.64 -20.42 17.13
CA GLU A 93 -7.43 -19.05 17.57
C GLU A 93 -6.02 -18.58 17.17
N ILE A 94 -5.96 -17.30 16.78
CA ILE A 94 -4.71 -16.57 16.59
C ILE A 94 -4.70 -15.45 17.63
N SER A 95 -3.64 -15.40 18.42
CA SER A 95 -3.44 -14.41 19.48
C SER A 95 -2.27 -13.50 19.14
N ILE A 96 -2.45 -12.21 19.36
CA ILE A 96 -1.45 -11.17 19.20
C ILE A 96 -1.10 -10.63 20.57
N GLN A 97 0.20 -10.61 20.88
CA GLN A 97 0.75 -9.88 22.01
C GLN A 97 1.52 -8.67 21.47
N LEU A 98 1.12 -7.48 21.91
CA LEU A 98 1.71 -6.21 21.51
C LEU A 98 2.41 -5.57 22.70
N SER A 99 3.70 -5.26 22.57
CA SER A 99 4.49 -4.61 23.62
C SER A 99 4.94 -3.21 23.20
N THR A 100 4.72 -2.21 24.05
CA THR A 100 5.05 -0.81 23.74
C THR A 100 6.29 -0.29 24.48
N ALA A 101 7.06 -1.16 25.17
CA ALA A 101 8.21 -0.78 26.01
C ALA A 101 9.35 -0.06 25.28
N ASN A 102 9.51 -0.27 23.98
CA ASN A 102 10.53 0.37 23.14
C ASN A 102 9.91 1.02 21.89
N SER A 103 8.65 1.43 21.98
CA SER A 103 7.94 2.05 20.86
C SER A 103 7.98 3.57 20.93
N GLU A 104 7.72 4.22 19.81
CA GLU A 104 7.40 5.65 19.79
C GLU A 104 5.89 5.86 19.89
N LEU A 105 5.49 7.01 20.45
CA LEU A 105 4.11 7.48 20.35
C LEU A 105 3.72 7.62 18.87
N GLY A 106 2.61 7.01 18.48
CA GLY A 106 2.28 6.89 17.07
C GLY A 106 1.38 5.73 16.73
N LYS A 107 1.00 5.66 15.46
CA LYS A 107 0.16 4.58 14.96
C LYS A 107 1.01 3.40 14.50
N ILE A 108 0.69 2.22 14.98
CA ILE A 108 1.21 0.94 14.50
C ILE A 108 0.26 0.40 13.44
N ILE A 109 0.81 0.02 12.30
CA ILE A 109 0.12 -0.74 11.25
C ILE A 109 1.08 -1.83 10.79
N SER A 110 0.81 -3.07 11.19
CA SER A 110 1.63 -4.23 10.85
C SER A 110 0.76 -5.27 10.16
N VAL A 111 1.26 -5.88 9.09
CA VAL A 111 0.53 -6.90 8.33
C VAL A 111 1.29 -8.21 8.44
N PHE A 112 0.70 -9.20 9.12
CA PHE A 112 1.23 -10.56 9.16
C PHE A 112 0.82 -11.32 7.91
N ASP A 113 1.81 -11.92 7.26
CA ASP A 113 1.66 -12.84 6.15
C ASP A 113 1.61 -14.25 6.71
N LEU A 114 0.50 -14.95 6.44
CA LEU A 114 0.29 -16.34 6.83
C LEU A 114 0.32 -17.21 5.58
N GLU A 115 1.20 -18.20 5.55
CA GLU A 115 1.15 -19.28 4.56
C GLU A 115 0.15 -20.33 5.03
N ILE A 116 -0.87 -20.56 4.20
CA ILE A 116 -1.96 -21.48 4.48
C ILE A 116 -1.92 -22.58 3.43
N THR A 117 -1.68 -23.82 3.85
CA THR A 117 -1.56 -24.96 2.93
C THR A 117 -2.83 -25.81 2.96
N LYS A 118 -3.37 -26.09 1.77
CA LYS A 118 -4.55 -26.93 1.56
C LYS A 118 -4.31 -27.84 0.36
N LYS A 119 -4.33 -29.17 0.55
CA LYS A 119 -4.06 -30.15 -0.53
C LYS A 119 -2.79 -29.79 -1.34
N GLU A 120 -1.68 -29.56 -0.64
CA GLU A 120 -0.37 -29.15 -1.22
C GLU A 120 -0.33 -27.76 -1.88
N LYS A 121 -1.47 -27.07 -2.04
CA LYS A 121 -1.51 -25.69 -2.53
C LYS A 121 -1.26 -24.73 -1.39
N LYS A 122 -0.29 -23.82 -1.59
CA LYS A 122 0.03 -22.72 -0.68
C LYS A 122 -0.76 -21.47 -1.07
N ILE A 123 -1.42 -20.87 -0.09
CA ILE A 123 -2.24 -19.67 -0.24
C ILE A 123 -1.82 -18.69 0.85
N THR A 124 -1.57 -17.45 0.49
CA THR A 124 -1.26 -16.40 1.47
C THR A 124 -2.55 -15.83 2.06
N GLY A 125 -2.63 -15.76 3.38
CA GLY A 125 -3.61 -14.99 4.14
C GLY A 125 -2.94 -13.81 4.84
N TYR A 126 -3.71 -12.76 5.11
CA TYR A 126 -3.20 -11.54 5.74
C TYR A 126 -3.99 -11.24 7.01
N LEU A 127 -3.27 -10.89 8.08
CA LEU A 127 -3.84 -10.39 9.32
C LEU A 127 -3.19 -9.04 9.66
N SER A 128 -3.98 -7.97 9.62
CA SER A 128 -3.51 -6.63 9.98
C SER A 128 -3.67 -6.41 11.48
N VAL A 129 -2.66 -5.82 12.11
CA VAL A 129 -2.69 -5.34 13.50
C VAL A 129 -2.57 -3.83 13.49
N ILE A 130 -3.51 -3.16 14.13
CA ILE A 130 -3.58 -1.70 14.21
C ILE A 130 -3.70 -1.28 15.67
N ALA A 131 -2.85 -0.34 16.09
CA ALA A 131 -2.90 0.26 17.42
C ALA A 131 -2.48 1.74 17.36
N ASN A 132 -2.97 2.56 18.27
CA ASN A 132 -2.46 3.91 18.50
C ASN A 132 -1.73 3.92 19.85
N ILE A 133 -0.42 4.17 19.85
CA ILE A 133 0.34 4.37 21.07
C ILE A 133 0.21 5.83 21.47
N VAL A 134 -0.42 6.08 22.60
CA VAL A 134 -0.77 7.41 23.11
C VAL A 134 -0.11 7.68 24.47
N GLU A 135 -0.10 8.95 24.87
CA GLU A 135 0.35 9.32 26.21
C GLU A 135 -0.64 8.85 27.28
N ASP A 136 -0.10 8.54 28.45
CA ASP A 136 -0.90 8.33 29.65
C ASP A 136 -1.03 9.66 30.42
N PHE A 137 -2.21 10.27 30.33
CA PHE A 137 -2.52 11.54 30.98
C PHE A 137 -2.95 11.39 32.44
N SER A 138 -3.02 10.16 32.98
CA SER A 138 -3.41 9.93 34.38
C SER A 138 -2.39 10.47 35.39
N LEU A 139 -1.16 10.71 34.93
CA LEU A 139 -0.05 11.22 35.73
C LEU A 139 0.15 12.75 35.61
N LEU A 140 -0.76 13.46 34.94
CA LEU A 140 -0.68 14.92 34.83
C LEU A 140 -0.87 15.58 36.20
N THR A 141 -0.06 16.59 36.49
CA THR A 141 -0.22 17.41 37.69
C THR A 141 -1.44 18.33 37.60
N ASP A 142 -1.94 18.83 38.73
CA ASP A 142 -3.04 19.81 38.76
C ASP A 142 -2.76 21.05 37.89
N TRP A 143 -1.52 21.51 37.88
CA TRP A 143 -1.11 22.64 37.05
C TRP A 143 -1.20 22.31 35.56
N GLU A 144 -0.80 21.10 35.16
CA GLU A 144 -0.86 20.66 33.78
C GLU A 144 -2.30 20.46 33.30
N LEU A 145 -3.16 19.89 34.16
CA LEU A 145 -4.60 19.76 33.90
C LEU A 145 -5.30 21.12 33.77
N ALA A 146 -4.87 22.14 34.54
CA ALA A 146 -5.40 23.50 34.45
C ALA A 146 -4.85 24.30 33.24
N ASN A 147 -3.78 23.80 32.60
CA ASN A 147 -3.10 24.47 31.50
C ASN A 147 -2.79 23.51 30.34
N PRO A 148 -3.77 22.77 29.80
CA PRO A 148 -3.51 21.77 28.77
C PRO A 148 -3.10 22.42 27.44
N PRO A 149 -2.33 21.72 26.59
CA PRO A 149 -2.30 22.03 25.16
C PRO A 149 -3.69 21.73 24.56
N VAL A 150 -4.09 22.45 23.53
CA VAL A 150 -5.40 22.23 22.88
C VAL A 150 -5.22 22.30 21.37
N MET A 151 -5.37 21.16 20.70
CA MET A 151 -5.29 21.06 19.27
C MET A 151 -6.57 21.58 18.62
N HIS A 152 -6.40 22.56 17.74
CA HIS A 152 -7.47 23.10 16.91
C HIS A 152 -7.12 22.97 15.42
N THR A 153 -8.09 22.52 14.64
CA THR A 153 -8.01 22.44 13.18
C THR A 153 -9.19 23.19 12.58
N HIS A 154 -8.99 23.82 11.43
CA HIS A 154 -10.04 24.59 10.74
C HIS A 154 -10.93 23.71 9.84
N PHE A 155 -10.79 22.39 9.93
CA PHE A 155 -11.43 21.43 9.05
C PHE A 155 -11.87 20.19 9.82
N GLN A 156 -12.97 19.59 9.39
CA GLN A 156 -13.39 18.24 9.82
C GLN A 156 -13.09 17.19 8.74
N LYS A 157 -12.92 17.65 7.49
CA LYS A 157 -12.56 16.88 6.30
C LYS A 157 -11.56 17.68 5.49
N ILE A 158 -10.54 17.02 4.99
CA ILE A 158 -9.57 17.61 4.04
C ILE A 158 -10.09 17.34 2.63
N ASP A 159 -10.63 18.37 2.00
CA ASP A 159 -11.05 18.31 0.59
C ASP A 159 -9.88 18.69 -0.31
N LEU A 160 -9.45 17.74 -1.14
CA LEU A 160 -8.38 17.91 -2.11
C LEU A 160 -8.88 18.56 -3.41
N GLY A 161 -10.19 18.61 -3.63
CA GLY A 161 -10.78 19.03 -4.91
C GLY A 161 -10.44 18.05 -6.03
N LYS A 162 -10.17 18.60 -7.22
CA LYS A 162 -9.78 17.83 -8.41
C LYS A 162 -8.27 17.61 -8.46
N ILE A 163 -7.86 16.36 -8.68
CA ILE A 163 -6.47 15.93 -8.68
C ILE A 163 -6.17 15.28 -10.01
N GLU A 164 -5.14 15.76 -10.71
CA GLU A 164 -4.75 15.14 -11.99
C GLU A 164 -4.01 13.82 -11.75
N LEU A 165 -4.42 12.78 -12.48
CA LEU A 165 -3.74 11.48 -12.48
C LEU A 165 -2.25 11.63 -12.83
N ASN A 166 -1.37 10.89 -12.14
CA ASN A 166 0.09 10.91 -12.25
C ASN A 166 0.78 12.24 -11.87
N LYS A 167 0.05 13.26 -11.43
CA LYS A 167 0.62 14.54 -10.97
C LYS A 167 0.68 14.58 -9.45
N LEU A 168 1.79 15.10 -8.92
CA LEU A 168 1.92 15.35 -7.49
C LEU A 168 1.09 16.58 -7.11
N LEU A 169 0.20 16.42 -6.13
CA LEU A 169 -0.47 17.49 -5.42
C LEU A 169 0.12 17.61 -4.02
N THR A 170 0.49 18.82 -3.62
CA THR A 170 0.92 19.14 -2.25
C THR A 170 -0.08 20.10 -1.62
N LYS A 171 -0.62 19.73 -0.46
CA LYS A 171 -1.49 20.58 0.37
C LYS A 171 -0.79 20.89 1.68
N GLU A 172 -0.70 22.15 2.03
CA GLU A 172 -0.28 22.58 3.37
C GLU A 172 -1.48 22.53 4.31
N ILE A 173 -1.32 21.86 5.44
CA ILE A 173 -2.33 21.68 6.46
C ILE A 173 -1.85 22.37 7.73
N GLU A 174 -2.67 23.28 8.24
CA GLU A 174 -2.39 24.06 9.44
C GLU A 174 -3.07 23.45 10.67
N ILE A 175 -2.32 23.35 11.76
CA ILE A 175 -2.80 23.00 13.09
C ILE A 175 -2.49 24.17 14.02
N GLU A 176 -3.46 24.57 14.83
CA GLU A 176 -3.30 25.64 15.81
C GLU A 176 -3.31 25.06 17.22
N ASN A 177 -2.42 25.57 18.07
CA ASN A 177 -2.48 25.29 19.50
C ASN A 177 -3.20 26.43 20.23
N ARG A 178 -4.42 26.16 20.71
CA ARG A 178 -5.23 27.09 21.51
C ARG A 178 -5.10 26.88 23.01
N GLY A 179 -4.24 25.95 23.42
CA GLY A 179 -3.94 25.66 24.82
C GLY A 179 -2.87 26.59 25.38
N LYS A 180 -2.44 26.28 26.61
CA LYS A 180 -1.50 27.11 27.38
C LYS A 180 -0.08 26.53 27.47
N ARG A 181 0.12 25.29 27.01
CA ARG A 181 1.42 24.60 26.91
C ARG A 181 1.71 24.23 25.47
N ASP A 182 2.93 23.82 25.18
CA ASP A 182 3.32 23.32 23.86
C ASP A 182 2.49 22.08 23.49
N LEU A 183 1.92 22.13 22.30
CA LEU A 183 1.25 21.00 21.66
C LEU A 183 2.30 20.21 20.88
N LEU A 184 2.48 18.96 21.27
CA LEU A 184 3.35 17.98 20.62
C LEU A 184 2.49 17.11 19.71
N ILE A 185 2.77 17.17 18.41
CA ILE A 185 2.25 16.19 17.45
C ILE A 185 3.29 15.09 17.34
N HIS A 186 2.97 13.91 17.88
CA HIS A 186 3.87 12.75 17.91
C HIS A 186 3.90 11.99 16.59
N ASN A 187 2.76 11.97 15.89
CA ASN A 187 2.64 11.24 14.65
C ASN A 187 1.48 11.75 13.81
N ILE A 188 1.71 11.85 12.50
CA ILE A 188 0.67 12.07 11.49
C ILE A 188 0.81 10.95 10.47
N THR A 189 -0.24 10.14 10.32
CA THR A 189 -0.23 8.95 9.46
C THR A 189 -1.52 8.82 8.66
N THR A 190 -1.40 8.24 7.46
CA THR A 190 -2.52 7.84 6.61
C THR A 190 -2.51 6.34 6.35
N THR A 191 -3.67 5.73 6.11
CA THR A 191 -3.76 4.30 5.79
C THR A 191 -3.48 3.95 4.33
N ASN A 192 -3.40 4.97 3.45
CA ASN A 192 -3.18 4.78 2.02
C ASN A 192 -1.74 5.20 1.65
N SER A 193 -1.04 4.30 0.95
CA SER A 193 0.37 4.45 0.56
C SER A 193 0.62 5.47 -0.54
N MET A 194 -0.42 5.98 -1.21
CA MET A 194 -0.29 7.08 -2.19
C MET A 194 0.03 8.43 -1.53
N TYR A 195 -0.14 8.52 -0.21
CA TYR A 195 0.09 9.70 0.59
C TYR A 195 1.48 9.68 1.21
N SER A 196 2.11 10.84 1.25
CA SER A 196 3.28 11.09 2.10
C SER A 196 3.09 12.38 2.88
N ILE A 197 3.61 12.40 4.11
CA ILE A 197 3.44 13.51 5.05
C ILE A 197 4.82 13.98 5.51
N SER A 198 5.03 15.30 5.52
CA SER A 198 6.27 15.89 6.03
C SER A 198 6.03 17.29 6.65
N PRO A 199 6.53 17.56 7.87
CA PRO A 199 7.04 16.58 8.83
C PRO A 199 5.90 15.74 9.44
N LYS A 200 6.22 14.57 9.99
CA LYS A 200 5.26 13.74 10.73
C LYS A 200 5.14 14.10 12.22
N LYS A 201 6.07 14.92 12.72
CA LYS A 201 6.14 15.40 14.10
C LYS A 201 6.23 16.92 14.12
N LEU A 202 5.58 17.57 15.08
CA LEU A 202 5.57 19.02 15.23
C LEU A 202 5.58 19.40 16.72
N VAL A 203 6.18 20.54 17.02
CA VAL A 203 6.05 21.22 18.32
C VAL A 203 5.43 22.59 18.05
N ILE A 204 4.26 22.85 18.63
CA ILE A 204 3.48 24.06 18.37
C ILE A 204 3.29 24.79 19.70
N GLY A 205 3.98 25.93 19.85
CA GLY A 205 3.85 26.76 21.05
C GLY A 205 2.43 27.28 21.26
N SER A 206 2.10 27.66 22.50
CA SER A 206 0.79 28.23 22.85
C SER A 206 0.44 29.44 21.96
N GLY A 207 -0.77 29.42 21.39
CA GLY A 207 -1.27 30.44 20.48
C GLY A 207 -0.58 30.47 19.11
N LYS A 208 0.26 29.48 18.79
CA LYS A 208 0.97 29.36 17.51
C LYS A 208 0.31 28.34 16.60
N LYS A 209 0.77 28.35 15.35
CA LYS A 209 0.36 27.46 14.27
C LYS A 209 1.54 26.62 13.82
N GLY A 210 1.31 25.33 13.59
CA GLY A 210 2.22 24.42 12.92
C GLY A 210 1.66 24.02 11.57
N ILE A 211 2.54 23.69 10.63
CA ILE A 211 2.16 23.29 9.27
C ILE A 211 2.82 21.95 8.94
N PHE A 212 2.06 21.04 8.33
CA PHE A 212 2.60 19.87 7.64
C PHE A 212 2.12 19.83 6.19
N GLN A 213 2.94 19.22 5.33
CA GLN A 213 2.62 19.00 3.93
C GLN A 213 2.03 17.60 3.74
N LEU A 214 0.86 17.55 3.09
CA LEU A 214 0.22 16.35 2.60
C LEU A 214 0.46 16.24 1.09
N ASN A 215 1.27 15.24 0.71
CA ASN A 215 1.69 14.99 -0.67
C ASN A 215 0.95 13.77 -1.22
N ILE A 216 0.33 13.91 -2.39
CA ILE A 216 -0.52 12.90 -3.03
C ILE A 216 -0.17 12.78 -4.49
N LYS A 217 0.03 11.54 -4.97
CA LYS A 217 0.20 11.26 -6.39
C LYS A 217 -0.67 10.07 -6.79
N PRO A 218 -1.89 10.29 -7.32
CA PRO A 218 -2.74 9.21 -7.79
C PRO A 218 -2.11 8.53 -9.00
N THR A 219 -2.17 7.21 -9.03
CA THR A 219 -1.72 6.38 -10.14
C THR A 219 -2.92 5.60 -10.71
N PRO A 220 -2.84 5.06 -11.93
CA PRO A 220 -3.97 4.35 -12.56
C PRO A 220 -4.49 3.18 -11.70
N ASP A 221 -3.59 2.49 -10.99
CA ASP A 221 -3.89 1.40 -10.07
C ASP A 221 -4.36 1.87 -8.68
N ARG A 222 -4.06 3.12 -8.29
CA ARG A 222 -4.36 3.70 -6.97
C ARG A 222 -4.88 5.12 -7.13
N ASN A 223 -6.12 5.24 -7.61
CA ASN A 223 -6.80 6.51 -7.84
C ASN A 223 -7.94 6.79 -6.85
N ASN A 224 -8.26 5.85 -5.95
CA ASN A 224 -9.16 6.14 -4.83
C ASN A 224 -8.41 6.98 -3.78
N VAL A 225 -8.66 8.27 -3.80
CA VAL A 225 -8.07 9.23 -2.88
C VAL A 225 -8.80 9.31 -1.54
N ALA A 226 -9.89 8.57 -1.32
CA ALA A 226 -10.49 8.54 0.02
C ALA A 226 -9.52 7.84 1.01
N SER A 227 -9.16 8.54 2.09
CA SER A 227 -8.29 7.95 3.14
C SER A 227 -8.56 8.58 4.51
N LYS A 228 -8.17 7.86 5.56
CA LYS A 228 -8.20 8.33 6.94
C LYS A 228 -6.82 8.86 7.32
N LEU A 229 -6.76 10.11 7.76
CA LEU A 229 -5.57 10.71 8.37
C LEU A 229 -5.76 10.72 9.88
N THR A 230 -4.80 10.15 10.59
CA THR A 230 -4.76 10.10 12.05
C THR A 230 -3.64 11.00 12.55
N ILE A 231 -3.97 11.89 13.49
CA ILE A 231 -3.01 12.71 14.24
C ILE A 231 -3.00 12.21 15.68
N ILE A 232 -1.80 11.93 16.20
CA ILE A 232 -1.59 11.60 17.62
C ILE A 232 -0.82 12.74 18.28
N SER A 233 -1.34 13.25 19.39
CA SER A 233 -0.81 14.42 20.09
C SER A 233 -0.89 14.29 21.61
N ASN A 234 -0.28 15.25 22.31
CA ASN A 234 -0.34 15.40 23.76
C ASN A 234 -1.55 16.23 24.26
N ASP A 235 -2.56 16.46 23.42
CA ASP A 235 -3.85 17.03 23.85
C ASP A 235 -4.61 15.98 24.69
N PRO A 236 -4.84 16.21 25.99
CA PRO A 236 -5.45 15.20 26.88
C PRO A 236 -6.91 14.89 26.54
N ASP A 237 -7.64 15.83 25.92
CA ASP A 237 -9.03 15.62 25.52
C ASP A 237 -9.12 15.02 24.11
N LYS A 238 -8.08 15.20 23.28
CA LYS A 238 -8.05 14.83 21.86
C LYS A 238 -6.70 14.25 21.44
N SER A 239 -6.25 13.23 22.17
CA SER A 239 -4.96 12.59 21.94
C SER A 239 -4.87 11.94 20.57
N VAL A 240 -5.98 11.36 20.08
CA VAL A 240 -6.10 10.78 18.73
C VAL A 240 -7.24 11.46 17.98
N VAL A 241 -6.91 12.16 16.89
CA VAL A 241 -7.91 12.79 16.02
C VAL A 241 -7.84 12.21 14.62
N ASN A 242 -9.01 11.91 14.07
CA ASN A 242 -9.14 11.31 12.75
C ASN A 242 -9.86 12.27 11.81
N PHE A 243 -9.29 12.46 10.62
CA PHE A 243 -9.87 13.25 9.55
C PHE A 243 -10.06 12.39 8.31
N THR A 244 -11.12 12.65 7.57
CA THR A 244 -11.30 12.08 6.23
C THR A 244 -10.62 12.98 5.22
N ILE A 245 -9.79 12.39 4.37
CA ILE A 245 -9.28 13.01 3.16
C ILE A 245 -10.11 12.50 1.98
N ALA A 246 -10.54 13.38 1.08
CA ALA A 246 -11.18 12.98 -0.16
C ALA A 246 -10.93 13.99 -1.28
N GLY A 247 -11.12 13.54 -2.52
CA GLY A 247 -11.05 14.36 -3.73
C GLY A 247 -11.55 13.57 -4.93
N GLU A 248 -11.52 14.20 -6.09
CA GLU A 248 -11.87 13.60 -7.37
C GLU A 248 -10.62 13.50 -8.24
N VAL A 249 -10.28 12.29 -8.69
CA VAL A 249 -9.18 12.13 -9.65
C VAL A 249 -9.71 12.38 -11.06
N ILE A 250 -9.13 13.35 -11.74
CA ILE A 250 -9.43 13.68 -13.13
C ILE A 250 -8.32 13.23 -14.06
N GLN A 251 -8.71 12.78 -15.25
CA GLN A 251 -7.80 12.46 -16.34
C GLN A 251 -7.79 13.64 -17.32
N THR A 252 -6.62 14.28 -17.46
CA THR A 252 -6.38 15.30 -18.48
C THR A 252 -5.71 14.65 -19.70
N GLU A 253 -5.76 15.29 -20.86
CA GLU A 253 -5.11 14.78 -22.08
C GLU A 253 -3.61 14.49 -21.86
N GLY A 254 -2.91 15.37 -21.12
CA GLY A 254 -1.52 15.15 -20.72
C GLY A 254 -1.32 13.96 -19.77
N SER A 255 -2.30 13.68 -18.90
CA SER A 255 -2.25 12.54 -17.99
C SER A 255 -2.53 11.21 -18.70
N LEU A 256 -3.47 11.20 -19.65
CA LEU A 256 -3.73 10.05 -20.52
C LEU A 256 -2.50 9.67 -21.35
N ILE A 257 -1.78 10.68 -21.86
CA ILE A 257 -0.51 10.46 -22.55
C ILE A 257 0.51 9.76 -21.65
N MET A 258 0.63 10.18 -20.39
CA MET A 258 1.55 9.57 -19.44
C MET A 258 1.13 8.15 -19.02
N ASP A 259 -0.16 7.86 -18.96
CA ASP A 259 -0.69 6.51 -18.71
C ASP A 259 -0.32 5.53 -19.84
N MET A 260 -0.28 6.01 -21.08
CA MET A 260 0.13 5.23 -22.25
C MET A 260 1.64 4.93 -22.28
N ILE A 261 2.45 5.67 -21.51
CA ILE A 261 3.91 5.59 -21.52
C ILE A 261 4.42 4.95 -20.22
N SER A 262 4.82 3.69 -20.31
CA SER A 262 5.47 2.96 -19.22
C SER A 262 6.99 3.16 -19.26
N LYS A 263 7.53 3.90 -18.31
CA LYS A 263 8.97 4.05 -18.11
C LYS A 263 9.55 2.76 -17.50
N ILE A 264 10.48 2.10 -18.19
CA ILE A 264 11.02 0.78 -17.79
C ILE A 264 12.55 0.74 -17.78
N THR A 265 13.13 -0.09 -16.92
CA THR A 265 14.59 -0.36 -16.87
C THR A 265 15.02 -1.30 -18.00
N VAL A 266 16.34 -1.49 -18.18
CA VAL A 266 16.89 -2.46 -19.14
C VAL A 266 16.48 -3.89 -18.82
N GLU A 267 16.48 -4.30 -17.54
CA GLU A 267 16.08 -5.65 -17.13
C GLU A 267 14.64 -5.93 -17.53
N LYS A 268 13.75 -4.95 -17.27
CA LYS A 268 12.35 -5.08 -17.65
C LYS A 268 12.17 -5.07 -19.17
N ALA A 269 12.94 -4.26 -19.89
CA ALA A 269 12.92 -4.26 -21.34
C ALA A 269 13.31 -5.63 -21.91
N LYS A 270 14.33 -6.29 -21.35
CA LYS A 270 14.76 -7.65 -21.73
C LYS A 270 13.65 -8.68 -21.53
N GLU A 271 12.95 -8.66 -20.39
CA GLU A 271 11.82 -9.56 -20.14
C GLU A 271 10.68 -9.37 -21.14
N ILE A 272 10.37 -8.11 -21.47
CA ILE A 272 9.32 -7.75 -22.42
C ILE A 272 9.71 -8.19 -23.83
N THR A 273 10.92 -7.87 -24.31
CA THR A 273 11.34 -8.26 -25.67
C THR A 273 11.35 -9.78 -25.85
N GLN A 274 11.74 -10.55 -24.81
CA GLN A 274 11.65 -12.01 -24.84
C GLN A 274 10.20 -12.52 -24.88
N SER A 275 9.30 -11.93 -24.10
CA SER A 275 7.88 -12.32 -24.02
C SER A 275 7.08 -12.03 -25.30
N PHE A 276 7.57 -11.09 -26.12
CA PHE A 276 6.95 -10.67 -27.37
C PHE A 276 7.71 -11.12 -28.63
N LYS A 277 8.74 -11.96 -28.49
CA LYS A 277 9.54 -12.43 -29.62
C LYS A 277 8.66 -13.07 -30.71
N GLY A 278 8.78 -12.59 -31.95
CA GLY A 278 8.02 -13.06 -33.11
C GLY A 278 6.54 -12.64 -33.16
N LYS A 279 6.09 -11.70 -32.30
CA LYS A 279 4.70 -11.21 -32.31
C LYS A 279 4.57 -9.90 -33.07
N ASP A 280 3.74 -9.90 -34.11
CA ASP A 280 3.50 -8.72 -34.95
C ASP A 280 2.90 -7.51 -34.20
N GLU A 281 2.29 -7.72 -33.04
CA GLU A 281 1.67 -6.68 -32.22
C GLU A 281 2.67 -5.83 -31.43
N PHE A 282 3.95 -6.22 -31.41
CA PHE A 282 5.02 -5.57 -30.66
C PHE A 282 6.12 -5.07 -31.61
N VAL A 283 6.49 -3.79 -31.46
CA VAL A 283 7.49 -3.14 -32.32
C VAL A 283 8.58 -2.51 -31.47
N ILE A 284 9.83 -2.79 -31.80
CA ILE A 284 10.99 -2.20 -31.15
C ILE A 284 11.51 -1.05 -32.04
N LEU A 285 11.46 0.18 -31.54
CA LEU A 285 11.94 1.38 -32.21
C LEU A 285 13.31 1.79 -31.66
N ASP A 286 14.32 1.67 -32.51
CA ASP A 286 15.61 2.32 -32.31
C ASP A 286 15.59 3.70 -32.96
N ILE A 287 15.53 4.74 -32.15
CA ILE A 287 15.48 6.13 -32.66
C ILE A 287 16.86 6.81 -32.73
N ARG A 288 17.94 6.03 -32.65
CA ARG A 288 19.29 6.55 -32.85
C ARG A 288 19.56 6.86 -34.32
N THR A 289 20.67 7.53 -34.59
CA THR A 289 21.10 7.79 -35.96
C THR A 289 21.35 6.48 -36.72
N LYS A 290 21.29 6.55 -38.05
CA LYS A 290 21.52 5.36 -38.88
C LYS A 290 22.88 4.71 -38.63
N ASP A 291 23.92 5.53 -38.43
CA ASP A 291 25.27 5.05 -38.10
C ASP A 291 25.32 4.36 -36.73
N GLU A 292 24.67 4.92 -35.71
CA GLU A 292 24.57 4.29 -34.39
C GLU A 292 23.85 2.93 -34.46
N TYR A 293 22.78 2.84 -35.25
CA TYR A 293 22.02 1.60 -35.47
C TYR A 293 22.85 0.54 -36.18
N ASN A 294 23.56 0.92 -37.25
CA ASN A 294 24.42 0.02 -38.01
C ASN A 294 25.59 -0.54 -37.18
N ASN A 295 26.01 0.17 -36.12
CA ASN A 295 27.02 -0.30 -35.17
C ASN A 295 26.47 -1.30 -34.12
N GLY A 296 25.22 -1.73 -34.26
CA GLY A 296 24.58 -2.75 -33.44
C GLY A 296 23.31 -2.24 -32.77
N CYS A 297 22.25 -3.04 -32.78
CA CYS A 297 20.93 -2.70 -32.25
C CYS A 297 20.34 -3.86 -31.43
N LEU A 298 19.17 -3.67 -30.85
CA LEU A 298 18.38 -4.79 -30.33
C LEU A 298 17.86 -5.67 -31.48
N GLU A 299 17.72 -6.97 -31.23
CA GLU A 299 17.09 -7.91 -32.16
C GLU A 299 15.70 -7.43 -32.56
N ASP A 300 15.32 -7.57 -33.84
CA ASP A 300 14.04 -7.13 -34.44
C ASP A 300 13.75 -5.61 -34.34
N ALA A 301 14.72 -4.79 -33.95
CA ALA A 301 14.54 -3.34 -33.89
C ALA A 301 14.51 -2.72 -35.29
N ILE A 302 13.56 -1.81 -35.51
CA ILE A 302 13.52 -0.95 -36.70
C ILE A 302 14.09 0.43 -36.37
N ASN A 303 14.87 0.98 -37.29
CA ASN A 303 15.53 2.27 -37.08
C ASN A 303 14.70 3.45 -37.60
N PHE A 304 14.33 4.37 -36.71
CA PHE A 304 13.63 5.61 -36.99
C PHE A 304 14.46 6.78 -36.46
N ASP A 305 15.44 7.25 -37.23
CA ASP A 305 16.35 8.30 -36.78
C ASP A 305 15.59 9.54 -36.30
N TYR A 306 15.72 9.86 -35.00
CA TYR A 306 15.05 10.99 -34.36
C TYR A 306 15.38 12.33 -35.00
N TYR A 307 16.57 12.48 -35.59
CA TYR A 307 17.00 13.71 -36.24
C TYR A 307 16.58 13.80 -37.71
N ASN A 308 15.95 12.75 -38.25
CA ASN A 308 15.40 12.81 -39.59
C ASN A 308 14.26 13.85 -39.61
N PRO A 309 14.27 14.82 -40.57
CA PRO A 309 13.21 15.82 -40.68
C PRO A 309 11.81 15.20 -40.84
N ASP A 310 11.72 13.99 -41.39
CA ASP A 310 10.48 13.25 -41.60
C ASP A 310 10.09 12.36 -40.40
N PHE A 311 10.83 12.36 -39.29
CA PHE A 311 10.59 11.48 -38.13
C PHE A 311 9.13 11.51 -37.67
N LYS A 312 8.54 12.69 -37.57
CA LYS A 312 7.12 12.84 -37.18
C LYS A 312 6.18 12.22 -38.21
N LEU A 313 6.42 12.43 -39.51
CA LEU A 313 5.61 11.86 -40.58
C LEU A 313 5.71 10.33 -40.57
N MET A 314 6.90 9.78 -40.34
CA MET A 314 7.11 8.34 -40.21
C MET A 314 6.28 7.75 -39.06
N LEU A 315 6.22 8.43 -37.91
CA LEU A 315 5.36 8.02 -36.79
C LEU A 315 3.85 8.09 -37.13
N GLU A 316 3.41 9.05 -37.94
CA GLU A 316 1.99 9.18 -38.34
C GLU A 316 1.51 7.98 -39.16
N LEU A 317 2.41 7.35 -39.93
CA LEU A 317 2.13 6.18 -40.76
C LEU A 317 2.05 4.86 -39.95
N MET A 318 2.40 4.87 -38.66
CA MET A 318 2.43 3.67 -37.84
C MET A 318 1.07 3.30 -37.25
N ASN A 319 0.88 2.01 -36.95
CA ASN A 319 -0.33 1.54 -36.27
C ASN A 319 -0.32 1.84 -34.77
N LYS A 320 -1.01 2.92 -34.37
CA LYS A 320 -1.14 3.41 -32.99
C LYS A 320 -1.72 2.41 -31.97
N GLN A 321 -2.31 1.30 -32.43
CA GLN A 321 -2.86 0.24 -31.57
C GLN A 321 -1.81 -0.81 -31.17
N LYS A 322 -0.67 -0.87 -31.86
CA LYS A 322 0.42 -1.77 -31.49
C LYS A 322 1.13 -1.30 -30.21
N THR A 323 1.88 -2.21 -29.61
CA THR A 323 2.74 -1.95 -28.45
C THR A 323 4.14 -1.60 -28.93
N TYR A 324 4.72 -0.52 -28.43
CA TYR A 324 6.01 -0.02 -28.87
C TYR A 324 7.03 -0.03 -27.74
N LEU A 325 8.21 -0.59 -27.94
CA LEU A 325 9.39 -0.35 -27.10
C LEU A 325 10.28 0.67 -27.78
N VAL A 326 10.53 1.81 -27.14
CA VAL A 326 11.30 2.91 -27.72
C VAL A 326 12.53 3.18 -26.90
N TYR A 327 13.68 3.22 -27.57
CA TYR A 327 14.96 3.50 -26.94
C TYR A 327 15.86 4.34 -27.83
N CYS A 328 16.85 4.97 -27.19
CA CYS A 328 17.95 5.63 -27.88
C CYS A 328 19.27 5.26 -27.18
N ARG A 329 20.34 6.02 -27.41
CA ARG A 329 21.64 5.77 -26.78
C ARG A 329 21.60 5.84 -25.24
N SER A 330 21.11 6.93 -24.67
CA SER A 330 21.16 7.22 -23.22
C SER A 330 19.79 7.50 -22.58
N GLY A 331 18.70 7.32 -23.33
CA GLY A 331 17.33 7.56 -22.85
C GLY A 331 16.78 8.99 -23.07
N ILE A 332 17.62 9.95 -23.43
CA ILE A 332 17.24 11.38 -23.58
C ILE A 332 16.36 11.59 -24.82
N ARG A 333 16.83 11.26 -26.02
CA ARG A 333 16.04 11.41 -27.27
C ARG A 333 14.72 10.63 -27.20
N SER A 334 14.77 9.43 -26.61
CA SER A 334 13.60 8.56 -26.53
C SER A 334 12.54 9.12 -25.60
N LYS A 335 12.91 9.91 -24.57
CA LYS A 335 11.94 10.61 -23.71
C LYS A 335 11.06 11.57 -24.52
N ASP A 336 11.66 12.34 -25.42
CA ASP A 336 10.93 13.32 -26.23
C ASP A 336 10.10 12.62 -27.32
N ALA A 337 10.65 11.56 -27.92
CA ALA A 337 9.94 10.75 -28.91
C ALA A 337 8.69 10.07 -28.33
N VAL A 338 8.78 9.42 -27.16
CA VAL A 338 7.60 8.75 -26.56
C VAL A 338 6.53 9.75 -26.14
N ALA A 339 6.92 10.95 -25.69
CA ALA A 339 5.97 12.02 -25.38
C ALA A 339 5.24 12.51 -26.65
N LEU A 340 5.95 12.64 -27.77
CA LEU A 340 5.35 12.94 -29.07
C LEU A 340 4.40 11.82 -29.52
N MET A 341 4.83 10.56 -29.46
CA MET A 341 3.99 9.41 -29.81
C MET A 341 2.72 9.36 -28.96
N GLY A 342 2.82 9.60 -27.65
CA GLY A 342 1.66 9.69 -26.78
C GLY A 342 0.67 10.78 -27.24
N LYS A 343 1.16 12.00 -27.56
CA LYS A 343 0.33 13.08 -28.14
C LYS A 343 -0.32 12.70 -29.47
N MET A 344 0.34 11.85 -30.24
CA MET A 344 -0.19 11.35 -31.52
C MET A 344 -1.22 10.22 -31.33
N GLY A 345 -1.49 9.78 -30.10
CA GLY A 345 -2.54 8.82 -29.75
C GLY A 345 -2.11 7.35 -29.75
N PHE A 346 -0.81 7.08 -29.71
CA PHE A 346 -0.28 5.72 -29.52
C PHE A 346 -0.70 5.17 -28.16
N LYS A 347 -1.23 3.94 -28.11
CA LYS A 347 -1.92 3.44 -26.91
C LYS A 347 -1.03 2.77 -25.88
N LYS A 348 0.08 2.15 -26.29
CA LYS A 348 0.98 1.42 -25.40
C LYS A 348 2.44 1.64 -25.82
N ILE A 349 3.20 2.35 -24.98
CA ILE A 349 4.59 2.68 -25.23
C ILE A 349 5.42 2.32 -24.00
N TYR A 350 6.41 1.46 -24.17
CA TYR A 350 7.47 1.21 -23.22
C TYR A 350 8.67 2.12 -23.54
N HIS A 351 9.04 3.00 -22.60
CA HIS A 351 10.23 3.82 -22.71
C HIS A 351 11.38 3.17 -21.94
N MET A 352 12.35 2.60 -22.67
CA MET A 352 13.59 2.11 -22.06
C MET A 352 14.48 3.31 -21.74
N HIS A 353 14.27 3.86 -20.55
CA HIS A 353 14.77 5.19 -20.18
C HIS A 353 16.26 5.24 -19.84
N GLU A 354 16.89 4.09 -19.62
CA GLU A 354 18.33 3.99 -19.36
C GLU A 354 19.15 3.94 -20.66
N GLY A 355 18.47 3.75 -21.80
CA GLY A 355 19.11 3.69 -23.12
C GLY A 355 19.94 2.43 -23.38
N LEU A 356 20.47 2.34 -24.59
CA LEU A 356 21.31 1.22 -25.04
C LEU A 356 22.67 1.15 -24.32
N GLU A 357 23.19 2.27 -23.81
CA GLU A 357 24.43 2.27 -23.03
C GLU A 357 24.32 1.39 -21.78
N SER A 358 23.21 1.47 -21.05
CA SER A 358 22.93 0.59 -19.91
C SER A 358 22.79 -0.87 -20.34
N TRP A 359 22.12 -1.13 -21.49
CA TRP A 359 21.99 -2.48 -22.06
C TRP A 359 23.36 -3.14 -22.28
N ILE A 360 24.29 -2.40 -22.88
CA ILE A 360 25.66 -2.86 -23.11
C ILE A 360 26.43 -3.02 -21.80
N ALA A 361 26.29 -2.07 -20.87
CA ALA A 361 26.95 -2.13 -19.55
C ALA A 361 26.54 -3.37 -18.73
N GLN A 362 25.31 -3.86 -18.92
CA GLN A 362 24.82 -5.10 -18.33
C GLN A 362 25.28 -6.37 -19.08
N GLY A 363 26.15 -6.25 -20.08
CA GLY A 363 26.69 -7.37 -20.86
C GLY A 363 25.68 -8.02 -21.80
N LEU A 364 24.58 -7.34 -22.12
CA LEU A 364 23.57 -7.85 -23.03
C LEU A 364 24.01 -7.63 -24.48
N LYS A 365 23.74 -8.62 -25.34
CA LYS A 365 24.21 -8.64 -26.73
C LYS A 365 23.40 -7.68 -27.60
N LEU A 366 24.08 -7.14 -28.61
CA LEU A 366 23.49 -6.46 -29.74
C LEU A 366 23.49 -7.37 -30.95
N THR A 367 22.60 -7.10 -31.88
CA THR A 367 22.49 -7.72 -33.20
C THR A 367 23.05 -6.77 -34.25
N ASP A 368 23.73 -7.31 -35.26
CA ASP A 368 24.10 -6.57 -36.46
C ASP A 368 22.86 -6.50 -37.37
N PRO A 369 22.31 -5.31 -37.64
CA PRO A 369 21.09 -5.20 -38.44
C PRO A 369 21.28 -5.56 -39.93
N ASN A 370 22.51 -5.81 -40.38
CA ASN A 370 22.83 -6.16 -41.77
C ASN A 370 23.07 -7.66 -41.99
N ARG A 371 22.87 -8.49 -40.97
CA ARG A 371 23.02 -9.96 -41.01
C ARG A 371 21.69 -10.64 -40.70
#